data_AF-A0A2T2RM45-F1
#
_entry.id   AF-A0A2T2RM45-F1
#
_cell.length_a   1.000
_cell.length_b   1.000
_cell.length_c   1.000
_cell.angle_alpha   90.00
_cell.angle_beta   90.00
_cell.angle_gamma   90.00
#
_symmetry.space_group_name_H-M   'P 1'
#
loop_
_entity.id
_entity.type
_entity.pdbx_description
1 polymer ?
#
loop_
_entity_poly.entity_id
_entity_poly.type
_entity_poly.pdbx_seq_one_letter_code
_entity_poly.pdbx_strand_id
1 'polypeptide(L)'
;FEAMATVPSYTKCLQEQELFTTYRYYRQQLQLLGWNYPDKHWILKASFHLLHLDALLTAFPDACIVHTHRNPLQVLPSMCSLYVIVRGIYSDRVDLQEIGQQWLNNLAKAIEKAMKVRQTANSEQFYDLDYQDLVSDPVGTVRRIYDYFDYS
;
A
#
# COMPACT_ATOMS: atom_id res chain seq x y z
N PHE A 1 10.91 2.44 7.94
CA PHE A 1 11.46 2.94 9.22
C PHE A 1 10.54 2.61 10.40
N GLU A 2 9.28 3.01 10.35
CA GLU A 2 8.29 2.85 11.43
C GLU A 2 8.01 1.43 11.91
N ALA A 3 8.31 0.41 11.10
CA ALA A 3 8.24 -0.99 11.52
C ALA A 3 9.43 -1.38 12.42
N MET A 4 10.62 -0.85 12.13
CA MET A 4 11.89 -1.24 12.75
C MET A 4 12.21 -0.44 14.02
N ALA A 5 11.75 0.82 14.12
CA ALA A 5 12.09 1.70 15.25
C ALA A 5 10.94 2.65 15.64
N THR A 6 10.97 3.12 16.89
CA THR A 6 9.97 4.06 17.42
C THR A 6 10.44 5.45 17.05
N VAL A 7 9.86 5.99 15.96
CA VAL A 7 10.30 7.25 15.35
C VAL A 7 9.13 8.22 15.14
N PRO A 8 8.41 8.62 16.21
CA PRO A 8 7.15 9.35 16.10
C PRO A 8 7.29 10.71 15.40
N SER A 9 8.42 11.40 15.55
CA SER A 9 8.69 12.66 14.84
C SER A 9 8.80 12.45 13.32
N TYR A 10 9.46 11.37 12.90
CA TYR A 10 9.57 10.99 11.49
C TYR A 10 8.22 10.54 10.94
N THR A 11 7.47 9.70 11.67
CA THR A 11 6.11 9.29 11.30
C THR A 11 5.22 10.50 11.03
N LYS A 12 5.20 11.45 11.97
CA LYS A 12 4.38 12.66 11.84
C LYS A 12 4.81 13.48 10.62
N CYS A 13 6.11 13.73 10.47
CA CYS A 13 6.65 14.43 9.31
C CYS A 13 6.21 13.78 8.00
N LEU A 14 6.39 12.46 7.87
CA LEU A 14 6.04 11.70 6.66
C LEU A 14 4.55 11.76 6.32
N GLN A 15 3.68 11.72 7.34
CA GLN A 15 2.22 11.82 7.15
C GLN A 15 1.76 13.20 6.65
N GLU A 16 2.54 14.24 6.93
CA GLU A 16 2.26 15.62 6.52
C GLU A 16 2.88 15.96 5.16
N GLN A 17 3.74 15.09 4.60
CA GLN A 17 4.37 15.31 3.31
C GLN A 17 3.49 14.87 2.13
N GLU A 18 3.47 15.73 1.11
CA GLU A 18 3.00 15.38 -0.22
C GLU A 18 4.15 14.75 -1.03
N LEU A 19 4.02 13.48 -1.40
CA LEU A 19 5.12 12.66 -1.93
C LEU A 19 5.24 12.67 -3.47
N PHE A 20 4.73 13.69 -4.16
CA PHE A 20 4.74 13.78 -5.62
C PHE A 20 6.16 13.64 -6.22
N THR A 21 7.14 14.32 -5.63
CA THR A 21 8.55 14.23 -6.08
C THR A 21 9.14 12.83 -5.87
N THR A 22 8.78 12.19 -4.76
CA THR A 22 9.19 10.82 -4.44
C THR A 22 8.60 9.81 -5.43
N TYR A 23 7.31 9.92 -5.77
CA TYR A 23 6.67 9.04 -6.75
C TYR A 23 7.18 9.30 -8.18
N ARG A 24 7.52 10.54 -8.53
CA ARG A 24 8.20 10.85 -9.80
C ARG A 24 9.57 10.18 -9.87
N TYR A 25 10.35 10.25 -8.79
CA TYR A 25 11.63 9.55 -8.72
C TYR A 25 11.45 8.03 -8.76
N TYR A 26 10.44 7.50 -8.08
CA TYR A 26 10.08 6.08 -8.13
C TYR A 26 9.81 5.62 -9.56
N ARG A 27 9.03 6.39 -10.35
CA ARG A 27 8.82 6.12 -11.78
C ARG A 27 10.13 6.08 -12.57
N GLN A 28 11.06 7.01 -12.32
CA GLN A 28 12.37 7.02 -12.98
C GLN A 28 13.20 5.77 -12.65
N GLN A 29 13.14 5.30 -11.40
CA GLN A 29 13.81 4.04 -11.01
C GLN A 29 13.22 2.83 -11.75
N LEU A 30 11.89 2.76 -11.89
CA LEU A 30 11.25 1.70 -12.66
C LEU A 30 11.61 1.75 -14.14
N GLN A 31 11.67 2.95 -14.75
CA GLN A 31 12.12 3.11 -16.13
C GLN A 31 13.54 2.61 -16.34
N LEU A 32 14.46 2.91 -15.40
CA LEU A 32 15.82 2.41 -15.45
C LEU A 32 15.88 0.89 -15.34
N LEU A 33 15.15 0.29 -14.40
CA LEU A 33 15.13 -1.16 -14.21
C LEU A 33 14.47 -1.90 -15.38
N GLY A 34 13.47 -1.27 -16.02
CA GLY A 34 12.70 -1.83 -17.12
C GLY A 34 13.27 -1.56 -18.50
N TRP A 35 14.42 -0.89 -18.62
CA TRP A 35 14.92 -0.37 -19.91
C TRP A 35 15.10 -1.47 -20.99
N ASN A 36 15.37 -2.70 -20.56
CA ASN A 36 15.53 -3.88 -21.43
C ASN A 36 14.26 -4.73 -21.58
N TYR A 37 13.11 -4.28 -21.06
CA TYR A 37 11.84 -5.02 -21.07
C TYR A 37 10.66 -4.15 -21.54
N PRO A 38 10.72 -3.59 -22.77
CA PRO A 38 9.73 -2.61 -23.24
C PRO A 38 8.30 -3.17 -23.34
N ASP A 39 8.13 -4.47 -23.58
CA ASP A 39 6.83 -5.12 -23.79
C ASP A 39 6.25 -5.76 -22.52
N LYS A 40 6.73 -5.35 -21.34
CA LYS A 40 6.27 -5.88 -20.05
C LYS A 40 5.61 -4.78 -19.23
N HIS A 41 4.55 -5.13 -18.51
CA HIS A 41 3.94 -4.24 -17.53
C HIS A 41 4.56 -4.47 -16.14
N TRP A 42 4.56 -3.42 -15.32
CA TRP A 42 5.00 -3.49 -13.94
C TRP A 42 3.87 -4.00 -13.04
N ILE A 43 4.16 -5.02 -12.23
CA ILE A 43 3.32 -5.41 -11.10
C ILE A 43 4.05 -5.00 -9.82
N LEU A 44 3.42 -4.12 -9.05
CA LEU A 44 4.02 -3.47 -7.89
C LEU A 44 3.15 -3.71 -6.66
N LYS A 45 3.78 -3.84 -5.49
CA LYS A 45 3.05 -3.96 -4.22
C LYS A 45 3.80 -3.30 -3.10
N ALA A 46 3.18 -2.29 -2.50
CA ALA A 46 3.56 -1.75 -1.19
C ALA A 46 2.31 -1.23 -0.47
N SER A 47 2.16 -1.57 0.81
CA SER A 47 1.09 -1.02 1.66
C SER A 47 1.18 0.51 1.79
N PHE A 48 2.38 1.07 1.58
CA PHE A 48 2.64 2.51 1.59
C PHE A 48 1.89 3.27 0.48
N HIS A 49 1.49 2.59 -0.61
CA HIS A 49 0.72 3.21 -1.69
C HIS A 49 -0.64 3.72 -1.23
N LEU A 50 -1.26 3.07 -0.24
CA LEU A 50 -2.59 3.45 0.23
C LEU A 50 -2.61 4.87 0.82
N LEU A 51 -1.60 5.21 1.62
CA LEU A 51 -1.51 6.53 2.25
C LEU A 51 -1.20 7.66 1.25
N HIS A 52 -0.54 7.36 0.14
CA HIS A 52 -0.07 8.35 -0.85
C HIS A 52 -0.60 8.05 -2.25
N LEU A 53 -1.86 7.62 -2.32
CA LEU A 53 -2.52 7.21 -3.56
C LEU A 53 -2.63 8.36 -4.57
N ASP A 54 -2.80 9.59 -4.09
CA ASP A 54 -2.75 10.83 -4.87
C ASP A 54 -1.43 11.00 -5.63
N ALA A 55 -0.32 10.86 -4.91
CA ALA A 55 1.01 10.97 -5.51
C ALA A 55 1.30 9.82 -6.48
N LEU A 56 0.80 8.61 -6.19
CA LEU A 56 0.88 7.46 -7.09
C LEU A 56 0.16 7.74 -8.40
N LEU A 57 -1.12 8.11 -8.35
CA LEU A 57 -1.91 8.37 -9.56
C LEU A 57 -1.39 9.58 -10.35
N THR A 58 -0.78 10.55 -9.68
CA THR A 58 -0.13 11.67 -10.37
C THR A 58 1.10 11.22 -11.16
N ALA A 59 1.90 10.30 -10.60
CA ALA A 59 3.08 9.79 -11.30
C ALA A 59 2.74 8.75 -12.39
N PHE A 60 1.68 7.97 -12.15
CA PHE A 60 1.17 6.87 -12.99
C PHE A 60 -0.33 7.08 -13.25
N PRO A 61 -0.69 8.01 -14.15
CA PRO A 61 -2.10 8.35 -14.42
C PRO A 61 -2.90 7.20 -15.03
N ASP A 62 -2.23 6.22 -15.59
CA ASP A 62 -2.75 4.98 -16.19
C ASP A 62 -2.67 3.76 -15.25
N ALA A 63 -2.33 3.97 -13.97
CA ALA A 63 -2.22 2.86 -13.04
C ALA A 63 -3.54 2.10 -12.87
N CYS A 64 -3.45 0.77 -12.85
CA CYS A 64 -4.51 -0.15 -12.46
C CYS A 64 -4.30 -0.54 -10.99
N ILE A 65 -5.25 -0.23 -10.13
CA ILE A 65 -5.13 -0.37 -8.67
C ILE A 65 -6.00 -1.55 -8.21
N VAL A 66 -5.36 -2.62 -7.78
CA VAL A 66 -6.03 -3.69 -7.03
C VAL A 66 -6.00 -3.34 -5.54
N HIS A 67 -7.15 -2.99 -4.97
CA HIS A 67 -7.28 -2.68 -3.55
C HIS A 67 -7.85 -3.87 -2.79
N THR A 68 -7.02 -4.50 -1.96
CA THR A 68 -7.42 -5.67 -1.17
C THR A 68 -8.15 -5.28 0.11
N HIS A 69 -9.31 -5.90 0.34
CA HIS A 69 -10.13 -5.71 1.53
C HIS A 69 -10.08 -6.92 2.43
N ARG A 70 -9.90 -6.69 3.73
CA ARG A 70 -9.98 -7.72 4.77
C ARG A 70 -10.52 -7.09 6.05
N ASN A 71 -11.24 -7.86 6.85
CA ASN A 71 -11.79 -7.39 8.12
C ASN A 71 -10.71 -6.70 8.98
N PRO A 72 -10.86 -5.41 9.32
CA PRO A 72 -9.85 -4.65 10.07
C PRO A 72 -9.57 -5.24 11.45
N LEU A 73 -10.56 -5.89 12.07
CA LEU A 73 -10.40 -6.58 13.37
C LEU A 73 -9.46 -7.78 13.30
N GLN A 74 -9.24 -8.34 12.11
CA GLN A 74 -8.26 -9.40 11.89
C GLN A 74 -6.93 -8.86 11.39
N VAL A 75 -6.97 -7.82 10.53
CA VAL A 75 -5.78 -7.21 9.93
C VAL A 75 -4.90 -6.56 10.98
N LEU A 76 -5.48 -5.74 11.87
CA LEU A 76 -4.70 -4.95 12.82
C LEU A 76 -3.89 -5.83 13.79
N PRO A 77 -4.47 -6.85 14.48
CA PRO A 77 -3.69 -7.72 15.35
C PRO A 77 -2.60 -8.49 14.59
N SER A 78 -2.89 -8.97 13.37
CA SER A 78 -1.92 -9.66 12.52
C SER A 78 -0.75 -8.75 12.14
N MET A 79 -1.03 -7.50 11.78
CA MET A 79 0.01 -6.50 11.48
C MET A 79 0.84 -6.18 12.72
N CYS A 80 0.21 -5.94 13.87
CA CYS A 80 0.92 -5.66 15.11
C CYS A 80 1.84 -6.83 15.51
N SER A 81 1.40 -8.07 15.38
CA SER A 81 2.24 -9.25 15.63
C SER A 81 3.50 -9.26 14.76
N LEU A 82 3.36 -8.98 13.45
CA LEU A 82 4.51 -8.83 12.56
C LEU A 82 5.43 -7.69 13.00
N TYR A 83 4.88 -6.53 13.35
CA TYR A 83 5.69 -5.38 13.75
C TYR A 83 6.40 -5.56 15.09
N VAL A 84 5.84 -6.33 16.02
CA VAL A 84 6.51 -6.73 17.27
C VAL A 84 7.75 -7.56 16.96
N ILE A 85 7.62 -8.55 16.08
CA ILE A 85 8.75 -9.38 15.65
C ILE A 85 9.82 -8.52 14.96
N VAL A 86 9.42 -7.70 13.99
CA VAL A 86 10.36 -6.83 13.26
C VAL A 86 11.02 -5.83 14.21
N ARG A 87 10.28 -5.25 15.17
CA ARG A 87 10.85 -4.34 16.17
C ARG A 87 11.93 -5.01 17.00
N GLY A 88 11.68 -6.24 17.44
CA GLY A 88 12.63 -7.00 18.26
C GLY A 88 13.94 -7.34 17.55
N ILE A 89 13.98 -7.29 16.21
CA ILE A 89 15.23 -7.47 15.44
C ILE A 89 16.11 -6.22 15.51
N TYR A 90 15.51 -5.03 15.59
CA TYR A 90 16.21 -3.75 15.40
C TYR A 90 16.23 -2.85 16.65
N SER A 91 15.57 -3.24 17.74
CA SER A 91 15.41 -2.45 18.95
C SER A 91 15.30 -3.33 20.18
N ASP A 92 16.08 -3.00 21.22
CA ASP A 92 15.98 -3.64 22.55
C ASP A 92 14.66 -3.32 23.26
N ARG A 93 13.96 -2.25 22.82
CA ARG A 93 12.65 -1.84 23.34
C ARG A 93 11.54 -2.24 22.37
N VAL A 94 10.60 -3.07 22.86
CA VAL A 94 9.38 -3.47 22.15
C VAL A 94 8.18 -3.23 23.07
N ASP A 95 7.43 -2.15 22.81
CA ASP A 95 6.23 -1.81 23.57
C ASP A 95 4.98 -2.17 22.76
N LEU A 96 4.22 -3.16 23.24
CA LEU A 96 3.06 -3.69 22.52
C LEU A 96 1.92 -2.67 22.40
N GLN A 97 1.71 -1.86 23.44
CA GLN A 97 0.64 -0.85 23.44
C GLN A 97 1.00 0.30 22.50
N GLU A 98 2.25 0.74 22.53
CA GLU A 98 2.76 1.78 21.62
C GLU A 98 2.64 1.35 20.15
N ILE A 99 3.06 0.12 19.82
CA ILE A 99 2.92 -0.45 18.47
C ILE A 99 1.45 -0.52 18.06
N GLY A 100 0.57 -1.04 18.94
CA GLY A 100 -0.85 -1.13 18.68
C GLY A 100 -1.49 0.21 18.35
N GLN A 101 -1.24 1.22 19.19
CA GLN A 101 -1.77 2.57 18.99
C GLN A 101 -1.23 3.24 17.73
N GLN A 102 0.07 3.08 17.44
CA GLN A 102 0.70 3.62 16.24
C GLN A 102 0.05 3.06 14.98
N TRP A 103 -0.06 1.74 14.87
CA TRP A 103 -0.56 1.10 13.65
C TRP A 103 -2.07 1.23 13.46
N LEU A 104 -2.84 1.31 14.55
CA LEU A 104 -4.26 1.68 14.49
C LEU A 104 -4.43 3.06 13.84
N ASN A 105 -3.70 4.05 14.35
CA ASN A 105 -3.77 5.42 13.85
C ASN A 105 -3.29 5.54 12.40
N ASN A 106 -2.18 4.87 12.07
CA ASN A 106 -1.62 4.90 10.71
C ASN A 106 -2.56 4.23 9.70
N LEU A 107 -3.14 3.08 10.04
CA LEU A 107 -4.08 2.38 9.16
C LEU A 107 -5.35 3.19 8.93
N ALA A 108 -5.93 3.76 9.99
CA ALA A 108 -7.12 4.60 9.88
C ALA A 108 -6.89 5.80 8.95
N LYS A 109 -5.77 6.52 9.15
CA LYS A 109 -5.38 7.66 8.30
C LYS A 109 -5.16 7.26 6.84
N ALA A 110 -4.50 6.13 6.59
CA ALA A 110 -4.24 5.65 5.24
C ALA A 110 -5.55 5.33 4.50
N ILE A 111 -6.48 4.64 5.16
CA ILE A 111 -7.81 4.35 4.60
C ILE A 111 -8.57 5.65 4.34
N GLU A 112 -8.61 6.58 5.29
CA GLU A 112 -9.32 7.85 5.13
C GLU A 112 -8.76 8.67 3.95
N LYS A 113 -7.44 8.82 3.84
CA LYS A 113 -6.81 9.55 2.73
C LYS A 113 -7.07 8.85 1.39
N ALA A 114 -6.93 7.53 1.33
CA ALA A 114 -7.23 6.76 0.11
C ALA A 114 -8.69 6.95 -0.34
N MET A 115 -9.65 6.88 0.59
CA MET A 115 -11.07 7.07 0.28
C MET A 115 -11.36 8.48 -0.24
N LYS A 116 -10.71 9.51 0.28
CA LYS A 116 -10.82 10.89 -0.25
C LYS A 116 -10.29 11.00 -1.67
N VAL A 117 -9.13 10.41 -1.96
CA VAL A 117 -8.56 10.40 -3.33
C VAL A 117 -9.51 9.68 -4.30
N ARG A 118 -10.08 8.55 -3.89
CA ARG A 118 -11.02 7.78 -4.71
C ARG A 118 -12.32 8.52 -5.05
N GLN A 119 -12.75 9.50 -4.26
CA GLN A 119 -13.96 10.29 -4.57
C GLN A 119 -13.83 11.11 -5.86
N THR A 120 -12.61 11.44 -6.27
CA THR A 120 -12.34 12.28 -7.44
C THR A 120 -11.55 11.56 -8.54
N ALA A 121 -11.01 10.37 -8.26
CA ALA A 121 -10.26 9.57 -9.24
C ALA A 121 -11.21 8.84 -10.20
N ASN A 122 -10.68 8.37 -11.35
CA ASN A 122 -11.45 7.51 -12.23
C ASN A 122 -11.72 6.16 -11.54
N SER A 123 -12.99 5.81 -11.34
CA SER A 123 -13.38 4.56 -10.69
C SER A 123 -12.93 3.31 -11.45
N GLU A 124 -12.79 3.38 -12.77
CA GLU A 124 -12.37 2.25 -13.62
C GLU A 124 -10.91 1.85 -13.37
N GLN A 125 -10.12 2.70 -12.70
CA GLN A 125 -8.75 2.36 -12.31
C GLN A 125 -8.70 1.46 -11.07
N PHE A 126 -9.83 1.14 -10.42
CA PHE A 126 -9.84 0.45 -9.13
C PHE A 126 -10.62 -0.86 -9.18
N TYR A 127 -9.94 -1.95 -8.86
CA TYR A 127 -10.54 -3.25 -8.59
C TYR A 127 -10.50 -3.54 -7.09
N ASP A 128 -11.67 -3.60 -6.45
CA ASP A 128 -11.79 -3.95 -5.04
C ASP A 128 -11.82 -5.48 -4.90
N LEU A 129 -10.79 -6.05 -4.26
CA LEU A 129 -10.62 -7.48 -4.07
C LEU A 129 -10.91 -7.89 -2.63
N ASP A 130 -11.93 -8.73 -2.39
CA ASP A 130 -12.10 -9.36 -1.07
C ASP A 130 -11.04 -10.44 -0.85
N TYR A 131 -10.40 -10.41 0.31
CA TYR A 131 -9.41 -11.40 0.72
C TYR A 131 -9.95 -12.84 0.69
N GLN A 132 -11.24 -13.05 0.98
CA GLN A 132 -11.85 -14.38 0.96
C GLN A 132 -11.96 -14.95 -0.47
N ASP A 133 -12.22 -14.11 -1.45
CA ASP A 133 -12.25 -14.53 -2.86
C ASP A 133 -10.86 -14.97 -3.31
N LEU A 134 -9.83 -14.21 -2.92
CA LEU A 134 -8.44 -14.55 -3.22
C LEU A 134 -8.02 -15.88 -2.58
N VAL A 135 -8.41 -16.13 -1.33
CA VAL A 135 -8.05 -17.37 -0.62
C VAL A 135 -8.79 -18.58 -1.17
N SER A 136 -10.06 -18.42 -1.55
CA SER A 136 -10.90 -19.53 -2.03
C SER A 136 -10.58 -19.94 -3.47
N ASP A 137 -10.27 -18.97 -4.34
CA ASP A 137 -9.90 -19.22 -5.73
C ASP A 137 -8.86 -18.19 -6.22
N PRO A 138 -7.56 -18.42 -5.94
CA PRO A 138 -6.52 -17.47 -6.33
C PRO A 138 -6.39 -17.27 -7.85
N VAL A 139 -6.49 -18.36 -8.62
CA VAL A 139 -6.30 -18.31 -10.07
C VAL A 139 -7.48 -17.63 -10.75
N GLY A 140 -8.72 -17.96 -10.36
CA GLY A 140 -9.89 -17.27 -10.90
C GLY A 140 -9.95 -15.81 -10.47
N THR A 141 -9.47 -15.48 -9.26
CA THR A 141 -9.32 -14.09 -8.82
C THR A 141 -8.38 -13.31 -9.73
N VAL A 142 -7.20 -13.85 -10.05
CA VAL A 142 -6.26 -13.20 -10.97
C VAL A 142 -6.86 -13.04 -12.36
N ARG A 143 -7.57 -14.05 -12.87
CA ARG A 143 -8.27 -13.94 -14.17
C ARG A 143 -9.28 -12.80 -14.17
N ARG A 144 -10.12 -12.67 -13.13
CA ARG A 144 -11.07 -11.57 -13.01
C ARG A 144 -10.40 -10.19 -12.96
N ILE A 145 -9.23 -10.09 -12.34
CA ILE A 145 -8.44 -8.84 -12.34
C ILE A 145 -7.95 -8.51 -13.76
N TYR A 146 -7.45 -9.52 -14.50
CA TYR A 146 -7.00 -9.34 -15.87
C TYR A 146 -8.16 -8.93 -16.78
N ASP A 147 -9.29 -9.64 -16.70
CA ASP A 147 -10.50 -9.35 -17.47
C ASP A 147 -11.03 -7.94 -17.17
N TYR A 148 -10.97 -7.48 -15.91
CA TYR A 148 -11.45 -6.15 -15.53
C TYR A 148 -10.60 -5.00 -16.12
N PHE A 149 -9.29 -5.21 -16.25
CA PHE A 149 -8.35 -4.22 -16.76
C PHE A 149 -7.94 -4.47 -18.21
N ASP A 150 -8.64 -5.35 -18.92
CA ASP A 150 -8.36 -5.74 -20.31
C ASP A 150 -6.91 -6.21 -20.55
N TYR A 151 -6.31 -6.91 -19.59
CA TYR A 151 -5.03 -7.59 -19.78
C TYR A 151 -5.24 -8.98 -20.37
N SER A 152 -4.46 -9.31 -21.42
CA SER A 152 -4.44 -10.62 -22.09
C SER A 152 -3.36 -11.57 -21.59
#